data_AF-A0A1G9FEA9-F1
#
_entry.id   AF-A0A1G9FEA9-F1
#
_cell.length_a   1.000
_cell.length_b   1.000
_cell.length_c   1.000
_cell.angle_alpha   90.00
_cell.angle_beta   90.00
_cell.angle_gamma   90.00
#
_symmetry.space_group_name_H-M   'P 1'
#
loop_
_entity.id
_entity.type
_entity.pdbx_description
1 polymer ?
#
loop_
_entity_poly.entity_id
_entity_poly.type
_entity_poly.pdbx_seq_one_letter_code
_entity_poly.pdbx_strand_id
1 'polypeptide(L)'
;MYVAITGKGSARVIQFVEQHRIPKTKKKKTVVIETLGNYEKMIAEDPQIIEELKKKAKQLTEEKKARHQPIAIELERQPIRSASDAVPSYHFGHAAILKIW
;
A
#
# COMPACT_ATOMS: atom_id res chain seq x y z
N MET A 1 4.36 -6.06 -3.74
CA MET A 1 3.85 -6.29 -5.12
C MET A 1 4.80 -7.25 -5.83
N TYR A 2 4.31 -8.06 -6.78
CA TYR A 2 5.17 -8.96 -7.59
C TYR A 2 4.62 -9.13 -9.01
N VAL A 3 5.46 -9.65 -9.91
CA VAL A 3 5.08 -9.99 -11.29
C VAL A 3 4.50 -11.40 -11.32
N ALA A 4 3.29 -11.55 -11.84
CA ALA A 4 2.68 -12.84 -12.12
C ALA A 4 2.46 -13.02 -13.62
N ILE A 5 2.59 -14.26 -14.08
CA ILE A 5 2.18 -14.68 -15.41
C ILE A 5 0.90 -15.50 -15.22
N THR A 6 -0.20 -15.03 -15.77
CA THR A 6 -1.52 -15.66 -15.63
C THR A 6 -2.05 -16.06 -17.00
N GLY A 7 -2.99 -17.01 -17.05
CA GLY A 7 -3.52 -17.56 -18.31
C GLY A 7 -2.86 -18.88 -18.75
N LYS A 8 -3.36 -19.42 -19.87
CA LYS A 8 -2.95 -20.74 -20.40
C LYS A 8 -2.63 -20.63 -21.90
N GLY A 9 -1.60 -21.35 -22.34
CA GLY A 9 -1.17 -21.36 -23.75
C GLY A 9 -0.76 -19.97 -24.25
N SER A 10 -1.20 -19.62 -25.45
CA SER A 10 -0.93 -18.34 -26.12
C SER A 10 -1.66 -17.14 -25.49
N ALA A 11 -2.57 -17.37 -24.55
CA ALA A 11 -3.27 -16.31 -23.82
C ALA A 11 -2.60 -15.98 -22.47
N ARG A 12 -1.30 -16.25 -22.33
CA ARG A 12 -0.54 -15.89 -21.13
C ARG A 12 -0.29 -14.39 -21.09
N VAL A 13 -0.50 -13.78 -19.93
CA VAL A 13 -0.39 -12.34 -19.74
C VAL A 13 0.47 -12.04 -18.53
N ILE A 14 1.32 -11.01 -18.63
CA ILE A 14 2.15 -10.52 -17.53
C ILE A 14 1.38 -9.44 -16.76
N GLN A 15 1.31 -9.59 -15.44
CA GLN A 15 0.55 -8.72 -14.54
C GLN A 15 1.38 -8.33 -13.32
N PHE A 16 1.21 -7.10 -12.85
CA PHE A 16 1.60 -6.71 -11.50
C PHE A 16 0.46 -6.99 -10.53
N VAL A 17 0.76 -7.79 -9.51
CA VAL A 17 -0.23 -8.21 -8.51
C VAL A 17 0.24 -7.90 -7.10
N GLU A 18 -0.74 -7.64 -6.25
CA GLU A 18 -0.57 -7.45 -4.82
C GLU A 18 -1.50 -8.40 -4.06
N GLN A 19 -0.98 -9.03 -3.02
CA GLN A 19 -1.75 -9.91 -2.17
C GLN A 19 -2.03 -9.23 -0.84
N HIS A 20 -3.31 -9.12 -0.51
CA HIS A 20 -3.80 -8.58 0.74
C HIS A 20 -4.41 -9.70 1.57
N ARG A 21 -4.15 -9.73 2.87
CA ARG A 21 -4.83 -10.68 3.76
C ARG A 21 -6.23 -10.15 4.06
N ILE A 22 -7.24 -11.00 3.91
CA ILE A 22 -8.61 -10.62 4.29
C ILE A 22 -8.69 -10.68 5.82
N PRO A 23 -9.00 -9.55 6.50
CA PRO A 23 -9.12 -9.52 7.95
C PRO A 23 -10.10 -10.58 8.46
N LYS A 24 -9.84 -11.15 9.64
CA LYS A 24 -10.69 -12.18 10.28
C LYS A 24 -10.76 -13.53 9.52
N THR A 25 -10.02 -13.71 8.43
CA THR A 25 -9.93 -15.00 7.73
C THR A 25 -8.48 -15.44 7.55
N LYS A 26 -8.28 -16.73 7.23
CA LYS A 26 -6.98 -17.27 6.80
C LYS A 26 -6.73 -17.08 5.29
N LYS A 27 -7.67 -16.46 4.57
CA LYS A 27 -7.63 -16.32 3.10
C LYS A 27 -6.85 -15.06 2.70
N LYS A 28 -6.26 -15.11 1.51
CA LYS A 28 -5.61 -13.97 0.84
C LYS A 28 -6.48 -13.55 -0.36
N LYS A 29 -6.51 -12.26 -0.63
CA LYS A 29 -7.12 -11.66 -1.82
C LYS A 29 -5.98 -11.15 -2.72
N THR A 30 -5.96 -11.60 -3.96
CA THR A 30 -5.05 -11.06 -4.98
C THR A 30 -5.75 -9.91 -5.69
N VAL A 31 -5.09 -8.77 -5.78
CA VAL A 31 -5.53 -7.58 -6.52
C VAL A 31 -4.54 -7.37 -7.66
N VAL A 32 -5.07 -7.29 -8.89
CA VAL A 32 -4.29 -6.93 -10.08
C VAL A 32 -4.19 -5.41 -10.11
N ILE A 33 -2.96 -4.88 -10.10
CA ILE A 33 -2.70 -3.44 -10.18
C ILE A 33 -2.66 -3.02 -11.64
N GLU A 34 -1.91 -3.76 -12.45
CA GLU A 34 -1.69 -3.43 -13.85
C GLU A 34 -1.47 -4.71 -14.65
N THR A 35 -1.95 -4.70 -15.90
CA THR A 35 -1.77 -5.78 -16.87
C THR A 35 -0.93 -5.23 -18.01
N LEU A 36 0.27 -5.79 -18.22
CA LEU A 36 1.23 -5.27 -19.18
C LEU A 36 0.96 -5.74 -20.61
N GLY A 37 0.67 -7.03 -20.78
CA GLY A 37 0.46 -7.60 -22.11
C GLY A 37 0.77 -9.09 -22.20
N ASN A 38 0.74 -9.60 -23.44
CA ASN A 38 0.95 -11.02 -23.72
C ASN A 38 2.41 -11.42 -23.49
N TYR A 39 2.61 -12.49 -22.72
CA TYR A 39 3.90 -13.04 -22.36
C TYR A 39 4.77 -13.40 -23.58
N GLU A 40 4.19 -14.07 -24.57
CA GLU A 40 4.95 -14.59 -25.73
C GLU A 40 5.47 -13.45 -26.61
N LYS A 41 4.65 -12.40 -26.81
CA LYS A 41 5.05 -11.22 -27.58
C LYS A 41 6.17 -10.44 -26.88
N MET A 42 6.04 -10.23 -25.58
CA MET A 42 7.01 -9.47 -24.81
C MET A 42 8.38 -10.15 -24.72
N ILE A 43 8.42 -11.49 -24.68
CA ILE A 43 9.69 -12.23 -24.70
C ILE A 43 10.33 -12.26 -26.08
N ALA A 44 9.53 -12.30 -27.13
CA ALA A 44 10.04 -12.25 -28.50
C ALA A 44 10.73 -10.91 -28.79
N GLU A 45 10.22 -9.82 -28.21
CA GLU A 45 10.82 -8.49 -28.31
C GLU A 45 12.06 -8.36 -27.42
N ASP A 46 11.98 -8.82 -26.17
CA ASP A 46 13.11 -8.80 -25.24
C ASP A 46 13.11 -10.01 -24.28
N PRO A 47 14.10 -10.91 -24.37
CA PRO A 47 14.20 -12.07 -23.50
C PRO A 47 14.49 -11.73 -22.02
N GLN A 48 14.98 -10.53 -21.71
CA GLN A 48 15.33 -10.10 -20.34
C GLN A 48 14.21 -9.34 -19.62
N ILE A 49 13.09 -9.07 -20.30
CA ILE A 49 12.02 -8.18 -19.80
C ILE A 49 11.46 -8.60 -18.43
N ILE A 50 11.40 -9.91 -18.14
CA ILE A 50 10.89 -10.42 -16.86
C ILE A 50 11.78 -9.98 -15.69
N GLU A 51 13.10 -9.98 -15.89
CA GLU A 51 14.04 -9.62 -14.83
C GLU A 51 13.96 -8.12 -14.52
N GLU A 52 13.83 -7.30 -15.56
CA GLU A 52 13.61 -5.86 -15.41
C GLU A 52 12.30 -5.56 -14.70
N LEU A 53 11.20 -6.23 -15.09
CA LEU A 53 9.89 -6.07 -14.45
C LEU A 53 9.91 -6.49 -12.98
N LYS A 54 10.69 -7.52 -12.61
CA LYS A 54 10.90 -7.90 -11.21
C LYS A 54 11.66 -6.82 -10.44
N LYS A 55 12.72 -6.24 -11.01
CA LYS A 55 13.47 -5.13 -10.39
C LYS A 55 12.57 -3.91 -10.18
N LYS A 56 11.78 -3.55 -11.18
CA LYS A 56 10.77 -2.48 -11.09
C LYS A 56 9.73 -2.75 -10.00
N ALA A 57 9.20 -3.97 -9.91
CA ALA A 57 8.25 -4.33 -8.85
C ALA A 57 8.84 -4.19 -7.45
N LYS A 58 10.13 -4.51 -7.28
CA LYS A 58 10.84 -4.36 -6.01
C LYS A 58 10.97 -2.88 -5.62
N GLN A 59 11.46 -2.05 -6.53
CA GLN A 59 11.59 -0.59 -6.32
C GLN A 59 10.25 0.05 -5.94
N LEU A 60 9.19 -0.23 -6.70
CA LEU A 60 7.84 0.28 -6.41
C LEU A 60 7.30 -0.20 -5.05
N THR A 61 7.68 -1.40 -4.62
CA THR A 61 7.31 -1.91 -3.29
C THR A 61 8.05 -1.17 -2.17
N GLU A 62 9.34 -0.87 -2.38
CA GLU A 62 10.16 -0.11 -1.44
C GLU A 62 9.66 1.34 -1.31
N GLU A 63 9.34 1.98 -2.44
CA GLU A 63 8.74 3.33 -2.45
C GLU A 63 7.39 3.37 -1.72
N LYS A 64 6.50 2.41 -2.00
CA LYS A 64 5.23 2.30 -1.26
C LYS A 64 5.47 2.11 0.24
N LYS A 65 6.43 1.26 0.62
CA LYS A 65 6.78 1.05 2.02
C LYS A 65 7.30 2.33 2.66
N ALA A 66 8.13 3.10 1.97
CA ALA A 66 8.65 4.39 2.44
C ALA A 66 7.52 5.42 2.64
N ARG A 67 6.58 5.53 1.70
CA ARG A 67 5.43 6.44 1.81
C ARG A 67 4.48 6.07 2.96
N HIS A 68 4.35 4.79 3.26
CA HIS A 68 3.49 4.28 4.32
C HIS A 68 4.22 4.10 5.67
N GLN A 69 5.45 4.61 5.82
CA GLN A 69 6.11 4.57 7.13
C GLN A 69 5.30 5.42 8.12
N PRO A 70 4.88 4.85 9.27
CA PRO A 70 4.18 5.61 10.28
C PRO A 70 5.09 6.73 10.78
N ILE A 71 4.57 7.95 10.79
CA ILE A 71 5.26 9.10 11.37
C ILE A 71 5.40 8.82 12.86
N ALA A 72 6.63 8.62 13.32
CA ALA A 72 6.93 8.50 14.74
C ALA A 72 6.82 9.90 15.36
N ILE A 73 5.74 10.14 16.09
CA ILE A 73 5.58 11.38 16.87
C ILE A 73 6.27 11.13 18.21
N GLU A 74 7.46 11.69 18.38
CA GLU A 74 8.10 11.78 19.69
C GLU A 74 7.39 12.87 20.50
N LEU A 75 6.49 12.44 21.39
CA LEU A 75 5.88 13.32 22.38
C LEU A 75 6.77 13.33 23.63
N GLU A 76 7.43 14.46 23.88
CA GLU A 76 8.08 14.70 25.17
C GLU A 76 7.04 14.66 26.29
N ARG A 77 7.16 13.68 27.19
CA ARG A 77 6.27 13.56 28.35
C ARG A 77 6.68 14.57 29.41
N GLN A 78 6.15 15.78 29.31
CA GLN A 78 6.29 16.78 30.37
C GLN A 78 5.23 16.54 31.46
N PRO A 79 5.58 16.59 32.76
CA PRO A 79 4.61 16.44 33.83
C PRO A 79 3.65 17.63 33.85
N ILE A 80 2.35 17.36 33.80
CA ILE A 80 1.30 18.37 33.94
C ILE A 80 1.33 18.87 35.39
N ARG A 81 1.85 20.08 35.63
CA ARG A 81 1.96 20.68 36.96
C ARG A 81 0.94 21.78 37.19
N SER A 82 0.34 22.30 36.13
CA SER A 82 -0.64 23.38 36.15
C SER A 82 -1.78 23.14 35.16
N ALA A 83 -2.94 23.77 35.39
CA ALA A 83 -4.10 23.67 34.50
C ALA A 83 -3.84 24.20 33.08
N SER A 84 -2.81 25.04 32.91
CA SER A 84 -2.32 25.53 31.61
C SER A 84 -1.44 24.53 30.84
N ASP A 85 -0.90 23.49 31.50
CA ASP A 85 -0.10 22.43 30.87
C ASP A 85 -0.98 21.36 30.20
N ALA A 86 -2.28 21.36 30.50
CA ALA A 86 -3.25 20.57 29.77
C ALA A 86 -3.44 21.22 28.39
N VAL A 87 -2.91 20.58 27.34
CA VAL A 87 -3.22 20.94 25.94
C VAL A 87 -4.74 21.03 25.84
N PRO A 88 -5.33 22.14 25.35
CA PRO A 88 -6.77 22.22 25.16
C PRO A 88 -7.14 21.08 24.25
N SER A 89 -7.79 20.06 24.82
CA SER A 89 -8.25 18.92 24.07
C SER A 89 -9.16 19.48 22.99
N TYR A 90 -8.74 19.33 21.74
CA TYR A 90 -9.52 19.82 20.60
C TYR A 90 -10.96 19.36 20.83
N HIS A 91 -11.87 20.34 20.88
CA HIS A 91 -13.31 20.19 21.03
C HIS A 91 -13.94 19.46 19.84
N PHE A 92 -13.34 18.37 19.37
CA PHE A 92 -13.80 17.57 18.25
C PHE A 92 -15.18 16.94 18.57
N GLY A 93 -15.53 16.81 19.85
CA GLY A 93 -16.87 16.41 20.30
C GLY A 93 -17.86 17.54 20.58
N HIS A 94 -17.40 18.75 20.93
CA HIS A 94 -18.30 19.86 21.28
C HIS A 94 -18.73 20.70 20.07
N ALA A 95 -17.95 20.69 18.98
CA ALA A 95 -18.33 21.40 17.75
C ALA A 95 -19.59 20.80 17.08
N ALA A 96 -19.87 19.50 17.29
CA ALA A 96 -21.06 18.85 16.72
C ALA A 96 -22.36 19.27 17.45
N ILE A 97 -22.31 19.46 18.76
CA ILE A 97 -23.49 19.79 19.57
C ILE A 97 -23.96 21.23 19.33
N LEU A 98 -23.02 22.17 19.10
CA LEU A 98 -23.34 23.57 18.81
C LEU A 98 -23.99 23.82 17.43
N LYS A 99 -23.98 22.84 16.52
CA LYS A 99 -24.68 22.95 15.22
C LYS A 99 -26.10 22.36 15.22
N ILE A 100 -26.48 21.68 16.29
CA ILE A 100 -27.77 20.99 16.40
C ILE A 100 -28.75 21.78 17.29
N TRP A 101 -28.29 22.82 17.98
CA TRP A 101 -29.12 23.70 18.80
C TRP A 101 -29.36 25.04 18.13
#